data_AF-A0A836TJ16-F1
#
_entry.id   AF-A0A836TJ16-F1
#
_cell.length_a   1.000
_cell.length_b   1.000
_cell.length_c   1.000
_cell.angle_alpha   90.00
_cell.angle_beta   90.00
_cell.angle_gamma   90.00
#
_symmetry.space_group_name_H-M   'P 1'
#
loop_
_entity.id
_entity.type
_entity.pdbx_description
1 polymer ?
#
loop_
_entity_poly.entity_id
_entity_poly.type
_entity_poly.pdbx_seq_one_letter_code
_entity_poly.pdbx_strand_id
1 'polypeptide(L)'
;MVTRTAYVQLKHSPSALIGSVLGMILIYVLPVAGLILGLLTGDTPAVAAASTAWMMMAITYLPTLRLYKEPLWRALLLPIAASFYTLMTLDSARRHYAGQGGTWKGRNYDVPEPPANHP
;
A
#
# COMPACT_ATOMS: atom_id res chain seq x y z
N MET A 1 8.20 -8.65 6.62
CA MET A 1 8.98 -7.40 6.75
C MET A 1 8.06 -6.17 6.75
N VAL A 2 7.27 -5.95 5.68
CA VAL A 2 6.41 -4.75 5.53
C VAL A 2 5.46 -4.51 6.71
N THR A 3 4.76 -5.54 7.18
CA THR A 3 3.85 -5.44 8.33
C THR A 3 4.51 -4.97 9.64
N ARG A 4 5.84 -5.10 9.77
CA ARG A 4 6.56 -4.66 10.97
C ARG A 4 7.05 -3.22 10.88
N THR A 5 7.13 -2.63 9.69
CA THR A 5 7.82 -1.34 9.48
C THR A 5 7.04 -0.32 8.66
N ALA A 6 5.97 -0.70 7.98
CA ALA A 6 5.24 0.22 7.08
C ALA A 6 4.67 1.43 7.83
N TYR A 7 4.10 1.23 9.03
CA TYR A 7 3.60 2.35 9.82
C TYR A 7 4.72 3.23 10.42
N VAL A 8 5.87 2.61 10.70
CA VAL A 8 7.08 3.33 11.12
C VAL A 8 7.57 4.27 10.00
N GLN A 9 7.51 3.84 8.73
CA GLN A 9 7.84 4.68 7.58
C GLN A 9 6.92 5.90 7.44
N LEU A 10 5.67 5.76 7.87
CA LEU A 10 4.70 6.85 7.96
C LEU A 10 4.87 7.69 9.24
N LYS A 11 5.97 7.50 9.99
CA LYS A 11 6.28 8.17 11.26
C LYS A 11 5.15 8.05 12.28
N HIS A 12 4.42 6.93 12.26
CA HIS A 12 3.25 6.69 13.10
C HIS A 12 2.18 7.80 12.98
N SER A 13 2.10 8.46 11.81
CA SER A 13 1.11 9.51 11.55
C SER A 13 -0.19 8.93 11.01
N PRO A 14 -1.34 9.07 11.72
CA PRO A 14 -2.64 8.59 11.23
C PRO A 14 -3.08 9.30 9.95
N SER A 15 -2.80 10.59 9.80
CA SER A 15 -3.16 11.35 8.59
C SER A 15 -2.38 10.86 7.37
N ALA A 16 -1.09 10.57 7.52
CA ALA A 16 -0.27 10.02 6.46
C ALA A 16 -0.73 8.60 6.07
N LEU A 17 -1.18 7.79 7.03
CA LEU A 17 -1.77 6.48 6.78
C LEU A 17 -3.07 6.60 5.97
N ILE A 18 -3.99 7.46 6.39
CA ILE A 18 -5.26 7.69 5.68
C ILE A 18 -4.97 8.17 4.25
N GLY A 19 -4.09 9.17 4.09
CA GLY A 19 -3.71 9.68 2.77
C GLY A 19 -3.10 8.60 1.88
N SER A 20 -2.24 7.74 2.43
CA SER A 20 -1.62 6.64 1.67
C SER A 20 -2.66 5.60 1.25
N VAL A 21 -3.56 5.20 2.15
CA VAL A 21 -4.63 4.23 1.86
C VAL A 21 -5.57 4.78 0.79
N LEU A 22 -5.98 6.05 0.91
CA LEU A 22 -6.81 6.71 -0.10
C LEU A 22 -6.12 6.79 -1.46
N GLY A 23 -4.84 7.19 -1.48
CA GLY A 23 -4.04 7.21 -2.71
C GLY A 23 -3.92 5.82 -3.34
N MET A 24 -3.69 4.78 -2.53
CA MET A 24 -3.62 3.41 -3.01
C MET A 24 -4.95 2.93 -3.59
N ILE A 25 -6.07 3.22 -2.93
CA ILE A 25 -7.40 2.87 -3.45
C ILE A 25 -7.67 3.60 -4.75
N LEU A 26 -7.42 4.91 -4.80
CA LEU A 26 -7.66 5.75 -5.97
C LEU A 26 -6.85 5.29 -7.19
N ILE A 27 -5.57 5.01 -7.01
CA ILE A 27 -4.67 4.69 -8.13
C ILE A 27 -4.81 3.24 -8.56
N TYR A 28 -4.88 2.29 -7.61
CA TYR A 28 -4.75 0.87 -7.92
C TYR A 28 -6.09 0.12 -7.93
N VAL A 29 -7.05 0.49 -7.08
CA VAL A 29 -8.31 -0.25 -6.92
C VAL A 29 -9.41 0.35 -7.78
N LEU A 30 -9.55 1.68 -7.76
CA LEU A 30 -10.65 2.39 -8.41
C LEU A 30 -10.70 2.17 -9.93
N PRO A 31 -9.59 2.14 -10.69
CA PRO A 31 -9.65 1.84 -12.13
C PRO A 31 -10.19 0.46 -12.43
N VAL A 32 -9.82 -0.57 -11.65
CA VAL A 32 -10.32 -1.94 -11.88
C VAL A 32 -11.78 -2.05 -11.45
N ALA A 33 -12.14 -1.51 -10.29
CA ALA A 33 -13.52 -1.52 -9.80
C ALA A 33 -14.44 -0.74 -10.73
N GLY A 34 -14.02 0.44 -11.20
CA GLY A 34 -14.75 1.27 -12.15
C GLY A 34 -14.95 0.58 -13.50
N LEU A 35 -13.95 -0.18 -13.96
CA LEU A 35 -14.08 -0.96 -15.19
C LEU A 35 -15.13 -2.06 -15.03
N ILE A 36 -15.07 -2.83 -13.93
CA ILE A 36 -16.04 -3.90 -13.65
C ILE A 36 -17.45 -3.32 -13.52
N LEU A 37 -17.62 -2.27 -12.71
CA LEU A 37 -18.92 -1.64 -12.50
C LEU A 37 -19.47 -1.02 -13.78
N GLY A 38 -18.65 -0.31 -14.55
CA GLY A 38 -19.05 0.26 -15.83
C GLY A 38 -19.49 -0.80 -16.84
N LEU A 39 -18.82 -1.95 -16.88
CA LEU A 39 -19.24 -3.07 -17.73
C LEU A 39 -20.58 -3.67 -17.27
N LEU A 40 -20.81 -3.77 -15.96
CA LEU A 40 -22.07 -4.29 -15.40
C LEU A 40 -23.25 -3.32 -15.60
N THR A 41 -23.01 -2.01 -15.54
CA THR A 41 -24.04 -0.98 -15.72
C THR A 41 -24.22 -0.54 -17.18
N GLY A 42 -23.30 -0.92 -18.08
CA GLY A 42 -23.28 -0.45 -19.47
C GLY A 42 -22.83 1.01 -19.62
N ASP A 43 -22.14 1.57 -18.62
CA ASP A 43 -21.63 2.94 -18.64
C ASP A 43 -20.32 3.01 -19.46
N THR A 44 -20.47 3.26 -20.76
CA THR A 44 -19.35 3.35 -21.71
C THR A 44 -18.30 4.42 -21.31
N PRO A 45 -18.68 5.65 -20.90
CA PRO A 45 -17.72 6.61 -20.36
C PRO A 45 -16.91 6.08 -19.17
N ALA A 46 -17.55 5.44 -18.21
CA ALA A 46 -16.86 4.86 -17.04
C ALA A 46 -15.88 3.76 -17.47
N VAL A 47 -16.30 2.86 -18.37
CA VAL A 47 -15.44 1.80 -18.93
C VAL A 47 -14.23 2.39 -19.64
N ALA A 48 -14.41 3.42 -20.46
CA ALA A 48 -13.33 4.07 -21.19
C ALA A 48 -12.34 4.75 -20.25
N ALA A 49 -12.81 5.50 -19.25
CA ALA A 49 -11.95 6.19 -18.29
C ALA A 49 -11.18 5.18 -17.41
N ALA A 50 -11.87 4.17 -16.91
CA ALA A 50 -11.33 3.14 -16.03
C ALA A 50 -10.28 2.25 -16.73
N SER A 51 -10.57 1.80 -17.95
CA SER A 51 -9.61 1.05 -18.77
C SER A 51 -8.39 1.88 -19.11
N THR A 52 -8.56 3.16 -19.49
CA THR A 52 -7.45 4.07 -19.76
C THR A 52 -6.54 4.23 -18.53
N ALA A 53 -7.12 4.51 -17.36
CA ALA A 53 -6.38 4.65 -16.12
C ALA A 53 -5.61 3.37 -15.76
N TRP A 54 -6.24 2.19 -15.93
CA TRP A 54 -5.58 0.91 -15.69
C TRP A 54 -4.42 0.65 -16.66
N MET A 55 -4.59 0.95 -17.96
CA MET A 55 -3.54 0.80 -18.94
C MET A 55 -2.38 1.76 -18.71
N MET A 56 -2.65 3.03 -18.36
CA MET A 56 -1.58 3.98 -18.00
C MET A 56 -0.77 3.47 -16.81
N MET A 57 -1.43 2.98 -15.76
CA MET A 57 -0.77 2.35 -14.62
C MET A 57 0.10 1.17 -15.07
N ALA A 58 -0.43 0.24 -15.87
CA ALA A 58 0.33 -0.91 -16.36
C ALA A 58 1.56 -0.49 -17.19
N ILE A 59 1.40 0.49 -18.09
CA ILE A 59 2.47 1.02 -18.95
C ILE A 59 3.59 1.65 -18.11
N THR A 60 3.24 2.44 -17.09
CA THR A 60 4.23 3.07 -16.20
C THR A 60 5.07 2.06 -15.42
N TYR A 61 4.56 0.84 -15.21
CA TYR A 61 5.27 -0.23 -14.51
C TYR A 61 6.17 -1.10 -15.42
N LEU A 62 6.00 -1.02 -16.75
CA LEU A 62 6.79 -1.82 -17.69
C LEU A 62 8.32 -1.63 -17.57
N PRO A 63 8.86 -0.41 -17.34
CA PRO A 63 10.30 -0.25 -17.16
C PRO A 63 10.84 -1.06 -15.98
N THR A 64 10.08 -1.14 -14.88
CA THR A 64 10.43 -1.94 -13.71
C THR A 64 10.45 -3.43 -14.04
N LEU A 65 9.42 -3.95 -14.72
CA LEU A 65 9.39 -5.35 -15.15
C LEU A 65 10.56 -5.70 -16.07
N ARG A 66 10.90 -4.82 -17.01
CA ARG A 66 12.05 -5.00 -17.90
C ARG A 66 13.37 -5.01 -17.13
N LEU A 67 13.53 -4.11 -16.16
CA LEU A 67 14.71 -4.05 -15.31
C LEU A 67 14.92 -5.37 -14.55
N TYR A 68 13.85 -5.93 -14.00
CA TYR A 68 13.88 -7.20 -13.27
C TYR A 68 13.74 -8.45 -14.16
N LYS A 69 13.67 -8.29 -15.48
CA LYS A 69 13.48 -9.37 -16.48
C LYS A 69 12.25 -10.24 -16.22
N GLU A 70 11.19 -9.62 -15.72
CA GLU A 70 9.93 -10.28 -15.39
C GLU A 70 8.92 -10.16 -16.55
N PRO A 71 7.97 -11.10 -16.68
CA PRO A 71 7.06 -11.11 -17.80
C PRO A 71 6.07 -9.94 -17.73
N LEU A 72 5.89 -9.24 -18.86
CA LEU A 72 5.16 -7.97 -18.96
C LEU A 72 3.69 -8.07 -18.55
N TRP A 73 3.06 -9.24 -18.72
CA TRP A 73 1.66 -9.47 -18.35
C TRP A 73 1.41 -9.27 -16.84
N ARG A 74 2.44 -9.40 -15.99
CA ARG A 74 2.34 -9.13 -14.55
C ARG A 74 1.96 -7.68 -14.24
N ALA A 75 2.15 -6.74 -15.17
CA ALA A 75 1.70 -5.36 -15.01
C ALA A 75 0.18 -5.25 -14.82
N LEU A 76 -0.59 -6.20 -15.35
CA LEU A 76 -2.04 -6.23 -15.14
C LEU A 76 -2.42 -6.67 -13.72
N LEU A 77 -1.55 -7.41 -13.03
CA LEU A 77 -1.76 -7.86 -11.65
C LEU A 77 -1.36 -6.83 -10.58
N LEU A 78 -0.85 -5.66 -10.98
CA LEU A 78 -0.46 -4.58 -10.07
C LEU A 78 -1.54 -4.21 -9.04
N PRO A 79 -2.83 -4.09 -9.41
CA PRO A 79 -3.92 -3.79 -8.48
C PRO A 79 -4.00 -4.77 -7.31
N ILE A 80 -3.77 -6.05 -7.58
CA ILE A 80 -3.84 -7.12 -6.58
C ILE A 80 -2.65 -7.01 -5.63
N ALA A 81 -1.44 -6.82 -6.17
CA ALA A 81 -0.24 -6.63 -5.36
C ALA A 81 -0.34 -5.38 -4.46
N ALA A 82 -0.81 -4.26 -5.02
CA ALA A 82 -1.03 -3.02 -4.28
C ALA A 82 -2.09 -3.19 -3.17
N SER A 83 -3.16 -3.95 -3.43
CA SER A 83 -4.18 -4.24 -2.43
C SER A 83 -3.60 -5.01 -1.23
N PHE A 84 -2.81 -6.05 -1.48
CA PHE A 84 -2.10 -6.76 -0.41
C PHE A 84 -1.14 -5.86 0.36
N TYR A 85 -0.39 -5.00 -0.33
CA TYR A 85 0.51 -4.05 0.32
C TYR A 85 -0.24 -3.07 1.23
N THR A 86 -1.37 -2.54 0.78
CA THR A 86 -2.23 -1.65 1.58
C THR A 86 -2.76 -2.37 2.81
N LEU A 87 -3.22 -3.62 2.67
CA LEU A 87 -3.67 -4.42 3.81
C LEU A 87 -2.54 -4.69 4.81
N MET A 88 -1.34 -5.01 4.34
CA MET A 88 -0.17 -5.19 5.20
C MET A 88 0.23 -3.90 5.92
N THR A 89 0.03 -2.74 5.28
CA THR A 89 0.28 -1.42 5.88
C THR A 89 -0.74 -1.10 6.97
N LEU A 90 -2.01 -1.38 6.73
CA LEU A 90 -3.07 -1.29 7.76
C LEU A 90 -2.81 -2.25 8.93
N ASP A 91 -2.39 -3.48 8.65
CA ASP A 91 -2.03 -4.45 9.69
C ASP A 91 -0.83 -3.99 10.51
N SER A 92 0.15 -3.32 9.88
CA SER A 92 1.27 -2.69 10.58
C SER A 92 0.81 -1.64 11.57
N ALA A 93 -0.11 -0.76 11.17
CA ALA A 93 -0.68 0.25 12.06
C ALA A 93 -1.48 -0.38 13.21
N ARG A 94 -2.31 -1.40 12.92
CA ARG A 94 -3.06 -2.14 13.95
C ARG A 94 -2.14 -2.75 15.00
N ARG A 95 -1.02 -3.38 14.59
CA ARG A 95 -0.04 -3.97 15.52
C ARG A 95 0.67 -2.93 16.38
N HIS A 96 0.93 -1.75 15.85
CA HIS A 96 1.50 -0.64 16.64
C HIS A 96 0.56 -0.24 17.76
N TYR A 97 -0.73 -0.02 17.46
CA TYR A 97 -1.73 0.31 18.47
C TYR A 97 -2.02 -0.83 19.45
N ALA A 98 -1.81 -2.09 19.03
CA ALA A 98 -1.93 -3.25 19.91
C ALA A 98 -0.70 -3.47 20.82
N GLY A 99 0.32 -2.59 20.79
CA GLY A 99 1.54 -2.75 21.59
C GLY A 99 2.45 -3.90 21.16
N GLN A 100 2.23 -4.46 19.97
CA GLN A 100 2.97 -5.62 19.44
C GLN A 100 4.09 -5.21 18.46
N GLY A 101 4.26 -3.91 18.23
CA GLY A 101 5.18 -3.35 17.24
C GLY A 101 6.55 -3.08 17.83
N GLY A 102 7.43 -4.08 17.95
CA GLY A 102 8.82 -3.78 18.34
C GLY A 102 9.70 -4.95 18.74
N THR A 103 9.12 -6.12 19.05
CA THR A 103 9.90 -7.27 19.52
C THR A 103 10.78 -7.83 18.42
N TRP A 104 12.07 -7.48 18.44
CA TRP A 104 13.09 -8.09 17.61
C TRP A 104 14.18 -8.70 18.50
N LYS A 105 14.30 -10.04 18.47
CA LYS A 105 15.18 -10.80 19.37
C LYS A 105 14.98 -10.42 20.85
N GLY A 106 13.74 -10.32 21.31
CA GLY A 106 13.41 -10.05 22.72
C GLY A 106 13.67 -8.62 23.21
N ARG A 107 14.11 -7.71 22.34
CA ARG A 107 14.25 -6.28 22.67
C ARG A 107 12.99 -5.53 22.26
N ASN A 108 12.37 -4.84 23.22
CA ASN A 108 11.36 -3.83 22.97
C ASN A 108 12.08 -2.49 22.81
N TYR A 109 11.92 -1.87 21.64
CA TYR A 109 12.35 -0.49 21.43
C TYR A 109 11.20 0.43 21.81
N ASP A 110 10.78 0.38 23.08
CA ASP A 110 9.95 1.43 23.64
C ASP A 110 10.82 2.61 24.06
N VAL A 111 10.17 3.77 24.10
CA VAL A 111 10.67 5.14 24.32
C VAL A 111 11.90 5.20 25.24
N PRO A 112 12.96 5.97 24.89
CA PRO A 112 14.16 6.08 25.71
C PRO A 112 13.82 6.50 27.15
N GLU A 113 14.30 5.74 28.14
CA GLU A 113 14.27 6.19 29.53
C GLU A 113 15.07 7.49 29.65
N PRO A 114 14.54 8.52 30.35
CA PRO A 114 15.29 9.73 30.62
C PRO A 114 16.59 9.36 31.38
N PRO A 115 17.71 10.06 31.11
CA PRO A 115 18.99 9.70 31.69
C PRO A 115 18.88 9.67 33.22
N ALA A 116 19.36 8.58 33.82
CA ALA A 116 19.44 8.45 35.26
C ALA A 116 20.30 9.59 35.81
N ASN A 117 19.70 10.46 36.62
CA ASN A 117 20.43 11.43 37.41
C ASN A 117 21.26 10.67 38.45
N HIS A 118 22.53 10.43 38.14
CA HIS A 118 23.51 10.00 39.13
C HIS A 118 24.00 11.26 39.89
N PRO A 119 23.91 11.28 41.24
CA PRO A 119 24.39 12.38 42.07
C PRO A 119 25.92 12.49 42.10
#